data_AF-A0A7X4A7D9-F1
#
_entry.id   AF-A0A7X4A7D9-F1
#
_cell.length_a   1.000
_cell.length_b   1.000
_cell.length_c   1.000
_cell.angle_alpha   90.00
_cell.angle_beta   90.00
_cell.angle_gamma   90.00
#
_symmetry.space_group_name_H-M   'P 1'
#
loop_
_entity.id
_entity.type
_entity.pdbx_description
1 polymer ?
#
loop_
_entity_poly.entity_id
_entity_poly.type
_entity_poly.pdbx_seq_one_letter_code
_entity_poly.pdbx_strand_id
1 'polypeptide(L)'
;ASLLPFAAATCYALQQIATRKVTAGDAATTTLIFTALAGTIIVCCIVPFFWETPDWRQALAMLAMGAIGGIGHFAMILALARAPASALAPFDYSSLIWAALLGVLIFDEILPPTTLTGAAIIAGAGLFVIWRERQARRRD
;
A
#
# COMPACT_ATOMS: atom_id res chain seq x y z
N ALA A 1 -21.64 -5.63 -4.76
CA ALA A 1 -20.47 -4.75 -4.98
C ALA A 1 -19.37 -4.87 -3.92
N SER A 2 -19.61 -5.47 -2.74
CA SER A 2 -18.63 -5.55 -1.63
C SER A 2 -17.64 -6.73 -1.68
N LEU A 3 -17.88 -7.75 -2.51
CA LEU A 3 -17.04 -8.96 -2.58
C LEU A 3 -15.62 -8.67 -3.07
N LEU A 4 -15.46 -7.80 -4.07
CA LEU A 4 -14.14 -7.45 -4.63
C LEU A 4 -13.24 -6.73 -3.60
N PRO A 5 -13.71 -5.68 -2.90
CA PRO A 5 -12.93 -5.07 -1.80
C PRO A 5 -12.57 -6.05 -0.69
N PHE A 6 -13.50 -6.95 -0.33
CA PHE A 6 -13.25 -7.94 0.71
C PHE A 6 -12.17 -8.95 0.29
N ALA A 7 -12.24 -9.44 -0.94
CA ALA A 7 -11.22 -10.34 -1.50
C ALA A 7 -9.86 -9.64 -1.60
N ALA A 8 -9.81 -8.39 -2.06
CA ALA A 8 -8.59 -7.60 -2.12
C ALA A 8 -7.97 -7.41 -0.73
N ALA A 9 -8.77 -7.05 0.28
CA ALA A 9 -8.31 -6.90 1.66
C ALA A 9 -7.77 -8.21 2.23
N THR A 10 -8.42 -9.34 1.92
CA THR A 10 -7.97 -10.67 2.36
C THR A 10 -6.64 -11.05 1.71
N CYS A 11 -6.50 -10.87 0.39
CA CYS A 11 -5.24 -11.10 -0.31
C CYS A 11 -4.12 -10.20 0.22
N TYR A 12 -4.42 -8.93 0.52
CA TYR A 12 -3.45 -7.99 1.06
C TYR A 12 -2.97 -8.41 2.46
N ALA A 13 -3.89 -8.82 3.35
CA ALA A 13 -3.52 -9.34 4.67
C ALA A 13 -2.67 -10.62 4.57
N LEU A 14 -3.04 -11.54 3.67
CA LEU A 14 -2.25 -12.75 3.40
C LEU A 14 -0.85 -12.40 2.88
N GLN A 15 -0.74 -11.43 1.98
CA GLN A 15 0.54 -10.95 1.46
C GLN A 15 1.41 -10.41 2.60
N GLN A 16 0.89 -9.57 3.49
CA GLN A 16 1.69 -9.05 4.62
C GLN A 16 2.21 -10.17 5.55
N ILE A 17 1.35 -11.15 5.86
CA ILE A 17 1.72 -12.30 6.70
C ILE A 17 2.78 -13.17 5.99
N ALA A 18 2.58 -13.45 4.70
CA ALA A 18 3.49 -14.24 3.89
C ALA A 18 4.86 -13.54 3.74
N THR A 19 4.87 -12.26 3.39
CA THR A 19 6.08 -11.44 3.30
C THR A 19 6.88 -11.52 4.59
N ARG A 20 6.23 -11.33 5.75
CA ARG A 20 6.91 -11.43 7.04
C ARG A 20 7.53 -12.80 7.28
N LYS A 21 6.80 -13.88 6.97
CA LYS A 21 7.31 -15.26 7.09
C LYS A 21 8.51 -15.52 6.19
N VAL A 22 8.49 -15.05 4.96
CA VAL A 22 9.60 -15.20 4.00
C VAL A 22 10.82 -14.39 4.45
N THR A 23 10.63 -13.15 4.88
CA THR A 23 11.72 -12.28 5.35
C THR A 23 12.38 -12.75 6.66
N ALA A 24 11.81 -13.75 7.34
CA ALA A 24 12.44 -14.38 8.49
C ALA A 24 13.59 -15.33 8.09
N GLY A 25 13.56 -15.87 6.86
CA GLY A 25 14.58 -16.75 6.31
C GLY A 25 15.42 -16.11 5.19
N ASP A 26 14.82 -15.21 4.41
CA ASP A 26 15.44 -14.58 3.24
C ASP A 26 15.67 -13.08 3.43
N ALA A 27 16.63 -12.51 2.69
CA ALA A 27 16.83 -11.08 2.64
C ALA A 27 15.62 -10.35 2.00
N ALA A 28 15.29 -9.17 2.51
CA ALA A 28 14.20 -8.33 1.98
C ALA A 28 14.35 -8.04 0.47
N THR A 29 15.59 -7.90 -0.01
CA THR A 29 15.90 -7.71 -1.44
C THR A 29 15.48 -8.91 -2.28
N THR A 30 15.69 -10.12 -1.78
CA THR A 30 15.28 -11.37 -2.45
C THR A 30 13.75 -11.40 -2.57
N THR A 31 13.04 -11.14 -1.47
CA THR A 31 11.57 -11.07 -1.48
C THR A 31 11.05 -10.04 -2.48
N LEU A 32 11.67 -8.84 -2.54
CA LEU A 32 11.30 -7.80 -3.50
C LEU A 32 11.50 -8.25 -4.96
N ILE A 33 12.66 -8.83 -5.28
CA ILE A 33 12.97 -9.26 -6.65
C ILE A 33 12.00 -10.34 -7.11
N PHE A 34 11.74 -11.36 -6.28
CA PHE A 34 10.82 -12.43 -6.65
C PHE A 34 9.37 -11.96 -6.80
N THR A 35 8.91 -11.07 -5.91
CA THR A 35 7.55 -10.49 -6.03
C THR A 35 7.42 -9.59 -7.25
N ALA A 36 8.40 -8.73 -7.52
CA ALA A 36 8.42 -7.90 -8.72
C ALA A 36 8.50 -8.73 -10.01
N LEU A 37 9.32 -9.79 -10.03
CA LEU A 37 9.46 -10.69 -11.18
C LEU A 37 8.17 -11.45 -11.45
N ALA A 38 7.55 -12.01 -10.41
CA ALA A 38 6.26 -12.70 -10.54
C ALA A 38 5.18 -11.76 -11.08
N GLY A 39 5.06 -10.55 -10.53
CA GLY A 39 4.13 -9.53 -11.02
C GLY A 39 4.41 -9.15 -12.48
N THR A 40 5.68 -8.97 -12.84
CA THR A 40 6.10 -8.63 -14.21
C THR A 40 5.71 -9.75 -15.19
N ILE A 41 5.96 -11.02 -14.86
CA ILE A 41 5.60 -12.15 -15.73
C ILE A 41 4.08 -12.21 -15.93
N ILE A 42 3.30 -12.11 -14.85
CA ILE A 42 1.84 -12.16 -14.91
C ILE A 42 1.30 -11.01 -15.77
N VAL A 43 1.76 -9.78 -15.53
CA VAL A 43 1.31 -8.61 -16.29
C VAL A 43 1.76 -8.70 -17.75
N CYS A 44 2.98 -9.18 -18.03
CA CYS A 44 3.47 -9.38 -19.39
C CYS A 44 2.61 -10.40 -20.18
N CYS A 45 2.05 -11.41 -19.53
CA CYS A 45 1.10 -12.33 -20.16
C CYS A 45 -0.27 -11.69 -20.44
N ILE A 46 -0.68 -10.68 -19.67
CA ILE A 46 -1.99 -10.01 -19.80
C ILE A 46 -1.94 -8.86 -20.81
N VAL A 47 -0.86 -8.09 -20.78
CA VAL A 47 -0.64 -6.88 -21.58
C VAL A 47 -0.96 -7.05 -23.09
N PRO A 48 -0.59 -8.15 -23.78
CA PRO A 48 -0.91 -8.34 -25.19
C PRO A 48 -2.40 -8.31 -25.53
N PHE A 49 -3.28 -8.63 -24.57
CA PHE A 49 -4.73 -8.62 -24.78
C PHE A 49 -5.36 -7.22 -24.66
N PHE A 50 -4.66 -6.27 -24.03
CA PHE A 50 -5.16 -4.93 -23.71
C PHE A 50 -4.12 -3.84 -24.05
N TRP A 51 -3.26 -4.11 -25.03
CA TRP A 51 -2.14 -3.22 -25.34
C TRP A 51 -2.63 -1.86 -25.86
N GLU A 52 -2.23 -0.80 -25.17
CA GLU A 52 -2.32 0.57 -25.66
C GLU A 52 -0.91 1.17 -25.65
N THR A 53 -0.48 1.73 -26.79
CA THR A 53 0.87 2.28 -26.91
C THR A 53 0.96 3.59 -26.12
N PRO A 54 1.83 3.66 -25.09
CA PRO A 54 1.93 4.85 -24.26
C PRO A 54 2.62 5.99 -25.01
N ASP A 55 2.13 7.21 -24.80
CA ASP A 55 2.86 8.42 -25.20
C ASP A 55 4.11 8.61 -24.31
N TRP A 56 5.08 9.42 -24.75
CA TRP A 56 6.30 9.72 -24.00
C TRP A 56 6.03 10.18 -22.56
N ARG A 57 5.01 11.02 -22.36
CA ARG A 57 4.60 11.47 -21.01
C ARG A 57 4.11 10.32 -20.14
N GLN A 58 3.35 9.40 -20.72
CA GLN A 58 2.83 8.23 -20.02
C GLN A 58 3.96 7.25 -19.70
N ALA A 59 4.90 7.02 -20.62
CA ALA A 59 6.08 6.20 -20.39
C ALA A 59 6.94 6.73 -19.23
N LEU A 60 7.16 8.06 -19.18
CA LEU A 60 7.89 8.69 -18.08
C LEU A 60 7.13 8.55 -16.75
N ALA A 61 5.81 8.75 -16.76
CA ALA A 61 4.97 8.55 -15.57
C ALA A 61 5.00 7.09 -15.09
N MET A 62 4.95 6.11 -16.00
CA MET A 62 5.08 4.69 -15.67
C MET A 62 6.41 4.37 -15.01
N LEU A 63 7.51 4.93 -15.52
CA LEU A 63 8.83 4.75 -14.94
C LEU A 63 8.94 5.38 -13.54
N ALA A 64 8.38 6.59 -13.37
CA ALA A 64 8.33 7.25 -12.07
C ALA A 64 7.48 6.45 -11.06
N MET A 65 6.31 5.96 -11.47
CA MET A 65 5.46 5.09 -10.64
C MET A 65 6.17 3.79 -10.26
N GLY A 66 6.88 3.16 -11.20
CA GLY A 66 7.67 1.96 -10.93
C GLY A 66 8.79 2.21 -9.92
N ALA A 67 9.51 3.32 -10.05
CA ALA A 67 10.58 3.70 -9.12
C ALA A 67 10.02 4.00 -7.71
N ILE A 68 9.03 4.89 -7.60
CA ILE A 68 8.42 5.28 -6.31
C ILE A 68 7.75 4.06 -5.66
N GLY A 69 6.98 3.30 -6.44
CA GLY A 69 6.30 2.09 -5.99
C GLY A 69 7.29 1.02 -5.53
N GLY A 70 8.37 0.80 -6.28
CA GLY A 70 9.43 -0.15 -5.90
C GLY A 70 10.13 0.23 -4.60
N ILE A 71 10.49 1.51 -4.43
CA ILE A 71 11.10 2.04 -3.19
C ILE A 71 10.12 1.90 -2.02
N GLY A 72 8.85 2.28 -2.21
CA GLY A 72 7.82 2.15 -1.18
C GLY A 72 7.56 0.70 -0.79
N HIS A 73 7.49 -0.20 -1.77
CA HIS A 73 7.31 -1.63 -1.54
C HIS A 73 8.51 -2.23 -0.80
N PHE A 74 9.73 -1.86 -1.17
CA PHE A 74 10.92 -2.29 -0.45
C PHE A 74 10.93 -1.81 1.01
N ALA A 75 10.58 -0.56 1.26
CA ALA A 75 10.44 -0.02 2.61
C ALA A 75 9.38 -0.78 3.42
N MET A 76 8.27 -1.16 2.78
CA MET A 76 7.22 -1.98 3.39
C MET A 76 7.72 -3.37 3.78
N ILE A 77 8.42 -4.07 2.88
CA ILE A 77 9.04 -5.37 3.17
C ILE A 77 10.00 -5.26 4.36
N LEU A 78 10.85 -4.22 4.36
CA LEU A 78 11.80 -3.98 5.44
C LEU A 78 11.11 -3.70 6.78
N ALA A 79 10.01 -2.96 6.76
CA ALA A 79 9.20 -2.71 7.96
C ALA A 79 8.59 -4.01 8.50
N LEU A 80 8.01 -4.84 7.61
CA LEU A 80 7.41 -6.13 7.97
C LEU A 80 8.44 -7.15 8.48
N ALA A 81 9.68 -7.06 8.02
CA ALA A 81 10.78 -7.88 8.52
C ALA A 81 11.18 -7.51 9.97
N ARG A 82 10.98 -6.24 10.38
CA ARG A 82 11.45 -5.71 11.67
C ARG A 82 10.35 -5.52 12.71
N ALA A 83 9.10 -5.36 12.29
CA ALA A 83 7.96 -5.08 13.17
C ALA A 83 6.76 -5.97 12.81
N PRO A 84 5.89 -6.30 13.77
CA PRO A 84 4.67 -7.04 13.46
C PRO A 84 3.71 -6.20 12.62
N ALA A 85 3.01 -6.86 11.70
CA ALA A 85 2.01 -6.22 10.83
C ALA A 85 0.96 -5.41 11.61
N SER A 86 0.59 -5.86 12.82
CA SER A 86 -0.33 -5.12 13.71
C SER A 86 0.20 -3.75 14.14
N ALA A 87 1.52 -3.59 14.29
CA ALA A 87 2.14 -2.31 14.60
C ALA A 87 2.31 -1.42 13.36
N LEU A 88 2.23 -2.00 12.15
CA LEU A 88 2.28 -1.26 10.89
C LEU A 88 0.89 -0.83 10.40
N ALA A 89 -0.16 -1.53 10.81
CA ALA A 89 -1.55 -1.22 10.45
C ALA A 89 -1.94 0.28 10.60
N PRO A 90 -1.52 1.02 11.65
CA PRO A 90 -1.86 2.45 11.76
C PRO A 90 -1.26 3.29 10.62
N PHE A 91 -0.06 2.93 10.14
CA PHE A 91 0.59 3.59 9.03
C PHE A 91 -0.13 3.28 7.72
N ASP A 92 -0.57 2.03 7.52
CA ASP A 92 -1.37 1.66 6.35
C ASP A 92 -2.69 2.44 6.31
N TYR A 93 -3.37 2.61 7.45
CA TYR A 93 -4.59 3.42 7.51
C TYR A 93 -4.36 4.90 7.20
N SER A 94 -3.17 5.43 7.51
CA SER A 94 -2.82 6.82 7.17
C SER A 94 -2.72 7.05 5.66
N SER A 95 -2.54 6.00 4.86
CA SER A 95 -2.50 6.11 3.39
C SER A 95 -3.80 6.68 2.81
N LEU A 96 -4.95 6.46 3.45
CA LEU A 96 -6.24 7.03 3.06
C LEU A 96 -6.25 8.55 3.16
N ILE A 97 -5.59 9.10 4.18
CA ILE A 97 -5.47 10.55 4.38
C ILE A 97 -4.59 11.12 3.26
N TRP A 98 -3.44 10.50 2.99
CA TRP A 98 -2.55 10.91 1.91
C TRP A 98 -3.19 10.79 0.54
N ALA A 99 -3.95 9.72 0.28
CA ALA A 99 -4.68 9.53 -0.97
C ALA A 99 -5.70 10.66 -1.18
N ALA A 100 -6.48 11.01 -0.16
CA ALA A 100 -7.42 12.14 -0.24
C ALA A 100 -6.72 13.48 -0.46
N LEU A 101 -5.62 13.73 0.27
CA LEU A 101 -4.84 14.97 0.13
C LEU A 101 -4.22 15.11 -1.27
N LEU A 102 -3.60 14.04 -1.78
CA LEU A 102 -2.99 14.04 -3.11
C LEU A 102 -4.04 14.08 -4.22
N GLY A 103 -5.22 13.48 -4.00
CA GLY A 103 -6.40 13.59 -4.87
C GLY A 103 -6.78 15.05 -5.11
N VAL A 104 -6.96 15.82 -4.05
CA VAL A 104 -7.26 17.26 -4.14
C VAL A 104 -6.10 18.04 -4.75
N LEU A 105 -4.87 17.82 -4.27
CA LEU A 105 -3.74 18.69 -4.60
C LEU A 105 -3.20 18.47 -6.02
N ILE A 106 -3.20 17.22 -6.50
CA ILE A 106 -2.59 16.85 -7.79
C ILE A 106 -3.64 16.67 -8.88
N PHE A 107 -4.81 16.12 -8.53
CA PHE A 107 -5.84 15.75 -9.49
C PHE A 107 -7.05 16.70 -9.48
N ASP A 108 -7.01 17.75 -8.66
CA ASP A 108 -8.11 18.73 -8.49
C ASP A 108 -9.45 18.04 -8.16
N GLU A 109 -9.37 16.95 -7.41
CA GLU A 109 -10.51 16.10 -7.07
C GLU A 109 -11.43 16.81 -6.06
N ILE A 110 -12.71 16.98 -6.42
CA ILE A 110 -13.70 17.59 -5.54
C ILE A 110 -14.26 16.51 -4.59
N LEU A 111 -13.86 16.55 -3.31
CA LEU A 111 -14.43 15.64 -2.32
C LEU A 111 -15.85 16.08 -1.93
N PRO A 112 -16.87 15.22 -2.10
CA PRO A 112 -18.18 15.50 -1.56
C PRO A 112 -18.16 15.47 -0.02
N PRO A 113 -19.11 16.13 0.65
CA PRO A 113 -19.19 16.19 2.12
C PRO A 113 -19.20 14.82 2.80
N THR A 114 -19.77 13.81 2.12
CA THR A 114 -19.79 12.42 2.57
C THR A 114 -18.38 11.82 2.64
N THR A 115 -17.53 12.05 1.64
CA THR A 115 -16.13 11.60 1.63
C THR A 115 -15.31 12.30 2.69
N LEU A 116 -15.53 13.61 2.90
CA LEU A 116 -14.90 14.37 3.99
C LEU A 116 -15.25 13.80 5.38
N THR A 117 -16.51 13.43 5.58
CA THR A 117 -16.97 12.81 6.84
C THR A 117 -16.31 11.46 7.06
N GLY A 118 -16.26 10.61 6.01
CA GLY A 118 -15.55 9.32 6.06
C GLY A 118 -14.06 9.48 6.34
N ALA A 119 -13.40 10.42 5.68
CA ALA A 119 -11.99 10.73 5.89
C ALA A 119 -11.70 11.20 7.31
N ALA A 120 -12.57 12.05 7.89
CA ALA A 120 -12.45 12.50 9.28
C ALA A 120 -12.57 11.33 10.28
N ILE A 121 -13.49 10.39 10.05
CA ILE A 121 -13.64 9.18 10.88
C ILE A 121 -12.38 8.32 10.80
N ILE A 122 -11.86 8.08 9.59
CA ILE A 122 -10.64 7.28 9.38
C ILE A 122 -9.44 7.95 10.05
N ALA A 123 -9.28 9.26 9.89
CA ALA A 123 -8.21 10.02 10.54
C ALA A 123 -8.31 9.96 12.07
N GLY A 124 -9.51 10.11 12.63
CA GLY A 124 -9.78 9.96 14.06
C GLY A 124 -9.46 8.56 14.59
N ALA A 125 -9.82 7.52 13.85
CA ALA A 125 -9.48 6.13 14.18
C ALA A 125 -7.96 5.89 14.17
N GLY A 126 -7.26 6.39 13.15
CA GLY A 126 -5.79 6.32 13.09
C GLY A 126 -5.11 7.00 14.28
N LEU A 127 -5.53 8.22 14.61
CA LEU A 127 -5.08 8.96 15.81
C LEU A 127 -5.37 8.19 17.11
N PHE A 128 -6.55 7.60 17.22
CA PHE A 128 -6.94 6.80 18.39
C PHE A 128 -6.05 5.57 18.55
N VAL A 129 -5.75 4.84 17.47
CA VAL A 129 -4.88 3.66 17.54
C VAL A 129 -3.47 4.05 17.95
N ILE A 130 -2.91 5.14 17.40
CA ILE A 130 -1.58 5.66 17.79
C ILE A 130 -1.58 6.04 19.28
N TRP A 131 -2.62 6.73 19.76
CA TRP A 131 -2.76 7.09 21.16
C TRP A 131 -2.84 5.85 22.07
N ARG A 132 -3.61 4.83 21.66
CA ARG A 132 -3.74 3.56 22.39
C ARG A 132 -2.42 2.80 22.49
N GLU A 133 -1.66 2.71 21.40
CA GLU A 133 -0.34 2.04 21.41
C GLU A 133 0.68 2.78 22.27
N ARG A 134 0.66 4.13 22.25
CA ARG A 134 1.49 4.95 23.16
C ARG A 134 1.15 4.72 24.63
N GLN A 135 -0.13 4.52 24.96
CA GLN A 135 -0.54 4.17 26.32
C GLN A 135 -0.12 2.76 26.72
N ALA A 136 -0.26 1.77 25.84
CA ALA A 136 0.16 0.40 26.11
C ALA A 136 1.67 0.30 26.41
N ARG A 137 2.51 0.96 25.61
CA ARG A 137 3.97 1.03 25.82
C ARG A 137 4.40 1.81 27.06
N ARG A 138 3.51 2.59 27.68
CA ARG A 138 3.78 3.32 28.94
C ARG A 138 3.43 2.51 30.19
N ARG A 139 2.73 1.37 30.04
CA ARG A 139 2.32 0.49 31.14
C ARG A 139 3.27 -0.69 31.38
N ASP A 140 4.15 -0.96 30.42
CA ASP A 140 5.30 -1.87 30.55
C ASP A 140 6.54 -1.08 31.00
#